data_AF-A0A3L6PRZ6-F1
#
_entry.id   AF-A0A3L6PRZ6-F1
#
_cell.length_a   1.000
_cell.length_b   1.000
_cell.length_c   1.000
_cell.angle_alpha   90.00
_cell.angle_beta   90.00
_cell.angle_gamma   90.00
#
_symmetry.space_group_name_H-M   'P 1'
#
loop_
_entity.id
_entity.type
_entity.pdbx_description
1 polymer ?
#
loop_
_entity_poly.entity_id
_entity_poly.type
_entity_poly.pdbx_seq_one_letter_code
_entity_poly.pdbx_strand_id
1 'polypeptide(L)'
;MSYLEWKAWEKKKLQKKKGKSNTKIIIESSDDSNIDYKKRCSSSSKMKKRADYHRVAHDYTFQIRSDHNASIHMGKPPHFDAYVLQHNYQALIILHSSVSAEVFDKIEDALTAKDAWDTLQVNHQRSRKVGESRIKTLEHELSLFSMKKDETVKEMYNRMKKITNQIMSLGRDKWGDREIVDKLLTVYMARDVTLPSLIRA
;
A
#
# COMPACT_ATOMS: atom_id res chain seq x y z
N MET A 1 -8.97 27.79 -17.49
CA MET A 1 -9.55 26.91 -18.51
C MET A 1 -11.05 27.12 -18.53
N SER A 2 -11.60 27.56 -19.66
CA SER A 2 -13.04 27.75 -19.86
C SER A 2 -13.75 26.41 -20.10
N TYR A 3 -15.05 26.34 -19.80
CA TYR A 3 -15.89 25.14 -19.99
C TYR A 3 -15.83 24.60 -21.44
N LEU A 4 -15.69 25.49 -22.42
CA LEU A 4 -15.53 25.14 -23.83
C LEU A 4 -14.18 24.48 -24.11
N GLU A 5 -13.12 24.89 -23.41
CA GLU A 5 -11.78 24.28 -23.51
C GLU A 5 -11.76 22.89 -22.87
N TRP A 6 -12.49 22.70 -21.75
CA TRP A 6 -12.63 21.41 -21.10
C TRP A 6 -13.39 20.39 -21.97
N LYS A 7 -14.51 20.81 -22.60
CA LYS A 7 -15.23 19.95 -23.56
C LYS A 7 -14.39 19.60 -24.79
N ALA A 8 -13.58 20.53 -25.28
CA ALA A 8 -12.67 20.28 -26.41
C ALA A 8 -11.56 19.28 -26.03
N TRP A 9 -11.05 19.37 -24.80
CA TRP A 9 -10.07 18.42 -24.26
C TRP A 9 -10.66 17.01 -24.08
N GLU A 10 -11.89 16.90 -23.58
CA GLU A 10 -12.58 15.62 -23.38
C GLU A 10 -12.86 14.90 -24.71
N LYS A 11 -13.28 15.66 -25.75
CA LYS A 11 -13.49 15.12 -27.09
C LYS A 11 -12.19 14.59 -27.73
N LYS A 12 -11.04 15.23 -27.46
CA LYS A 12 -9.71 14.75 -27.89
C LYS A 12 -9.28 13.46 -27.18
N LYS A 13 -9.63 13.28 -25.90
CA LYS A 13 -9.38 12.01 -25.18
C LYS A 13 -10.19 10.84 -25.75
N LEU A 14 -11.44 11.07 -26.12
CA LEU A 14 -12.33 10.02 -26.64
C LEU A 14 -11.86 9.48 -28.00
N GLN A 15 -11.30 10.33 -28.87
CA GLN A 15 -10.74 9.88 -30.14
C GLN A 15 -9.43 9.09 -29.98
N LYS A 16 -8.59 9.44 -29.00
CA LYS A 16 -7.35 8.68 -28.70
C LYS A 16 -7.62 7.26 -28.18
N LYS A 17 -8.81 7.00 -27.64
CA LYS A 17 -9.24 5.67 -27.15
C LYS A 17 -9.80 4.76 -28.25
N LYS A 18 -10.24 5.32 -29.39
CA LYS A 18 -10.78 4.54 -30.54
C LYS A 18 -9.70 3.94 -31.46
N GLY A 19 -8.42 4.28 -31.26
CA GLY A 19 -7.30 3.81 -32.08
C GLY A 19 -6.46 2.66 -31.52
N LYS A 20 -6.83 2.08 -30.37
CA LYS A 20 -6.20 0.84 -29.89
C LYS A 20 -7.08 -0.34 -30.29
N SER A 21 -6.68 -1.00 -31.37
CA SER A 21 -7.24 -2.26 -31.85
C SER A 21 -7.30 -3.28 -30.71
N ASN A 22 -8.51 -3.79 -30.46
CA ASN A 22 -8.71 -4.96 -29.63
C ASN A 22 -8.10 -6.16 -30.35
N THR A 23 -6.93 -6.62 -29.91
CA THR A 23 -6.49 -7.99 -30.22
C THR A 23 -7.46 -8.94 -29.53
N LYS A 24 -8.28 -9.58 -30.36
CA LYS A 24 -9.21 -10.65 -29.99
C LYS A 24 -8.39 -11.83 -29.46
N ILE A 25 -8.25 -11.96 -28.14
CA ILE A 25 -7.84 -13.23 -27.53
C ILE A 25 -9.08 -14.10 -27.49
N ILE A 26 -9.16 -15.03 -28.44
CA ILE A 26 -10.08 -16.16 -28.38
C ILE A 26 -9.50 -17.08 -27.31
N ILE A 27 -10.14 -17.14 -26.14
CA ILE A 27 -9.93 -18.28 -25.24
C ILE A 27 -10.89 -19.34 -25.74
N GLU A 28 -10.37 -20.21 -26.61
CA GLU A 28 -11.00 -21.48 -26.92
C GLU A 28 -11.16 -22.25 -25.61
N SER A 29 -12.40 -22.68 -25.36
CA SER A 29 -12.70 -23.74 -24.40
C SER A 29 -11.94 -24.98 -24.84
N SER A 30 -10.95 -25.41 -24.06
CA SER A 30 -10.38 -26.75 -24.20
C SER A 30 -10.24 -27.35 -22.81
N ASP A 31 -10.89 -28.49 -22.65
CA ASP A 31 -10.96 -29.30 -21.44
C ASP A 31 -9.62 -29.91 -21.02
N ASP A 32 -9.63 -30.38 -19.77
CA ASP A 32 -8.76 -31.36 -19.11
C ASP A 32 -7.33 -30.95 -18.71
N SER A 33 -7.13 -30.71 -17.42
CA SER A 33 -6.33 -31.61 -16.56
C SER A 33 -6.20 -31.11 -15.11
N ASN A 34 -6.47 -32.07 -14.22
CA ASN A 34 -6.30 -32.08 -12.78
C ASN A 34 -4.87 -31.72 -12.35
N ILE A 35 -4.67 -30.70 -11.49
CA ILE A 35 -3.46 -30.56 -10.67
C ILE A 35 -3.84 -30.32 -9.22
N ASP A 36 -3.61 -31.39 -8.47
CA ASP A 36 -3.65 -31.58 -7.04
C ASP A 36 -2.63 -30.66 -6.32
N TYR A 37 -3.08 -29.86 -5.34
CA TYR A 37 -2.21 -29.40 -4.25
C TYR A 37 -2.93 -29.55 -2.91
N LYS A 38 -2.74 -30.75 -2.38
CA LYS A 38 -3.04 -31.17 -1.01
C LYS A 38 -2.07 -30.51 0.01
N LYS A 39 -2.66 -29.89 1.04
CA LYS A 39 -2.28 -29.93 2.49
C LYS A 39 -0.99 -29.24 3.00
N ARG A 40 -1.17 -28.16 3.79
CA ARG A 40 -0.84 -27.95 5.26
C ARG A 40 -0.89 -26.43 5.55
N CYS A 41 -1.38 -25.89 6.67
CA CYS A 41 -1.48 -26.35 8.06
C CYS A 41 -2.81 -25.94 8.74
N SER A 42 -3.24 -26.79 9.65
CA SER A 42 -4.40 -26.66 10.53
C SER A 42 -4.05 -25.91 11.82
N SER A 43 -4.92 -25.02 12.30
CA SER A 43 -5.61 -25.11 13.62
C SER A 43 -6.14 -23.76 14.08
N SER A 44 -7.46 -23.53 13.96
CA SER A 44 -8.30 -23.08 15.08
C SER A 44 -9.76 -23.23 14.71
N SER A 45 -10.48 -23.94 15.58
CA SER A 45 -11.82 -24.46 15.40
C SER A 45 -12.90 -23.37 15.55
N LYS A 46 -13.86 -23.36 14.63
CA LYS A 46 -15.30 -23.19 14.92
C LYS A 46 -16.12 -23.66 13.70
N MET A 47 -16.72 -24.82 13.88
CA MET A 47 -17.60 -25.50 12.94
C MET A 47 -18.85 -24.67 12.66
N LYS A 48 -19.04 -24.20 11.42
CA LYS A 48 -20.33 -23.68 10.96
C LYS A 48 -20.74 -24.47 9.71
N LYS A 49 -21.90 -25.13 9.84
CA LYS A 49 -22.45 -26.14 8.91
C LYS A 49 -22.43 -25.65 7.46
N ARG A 50 -21.78 -26.40 6.57
CA ARG A 50 -21.95 -26.27 5.11
C ARG A 50 -23.39 -26.71 4.77
N ALA A 51 -24.18 -25.83 4.17
CA ALA A 51 -25.44 -26.21 3.56
C ALA A 51 -25.16 -26.99 2.26
N ASP A 52 -25.64 -28.22 2.20
CA ASP A 52 -25.65 -29.04 0.98
C ASP A 52 -26.67 -28.45 0.00
N TYR A 53 -26.18 -27.77 -1.03
CA TYR A 53 -27.02 -27.39 -2.17
C TYR A 53 -27.07 -28.56 -3.15
N HIS A 54 -27.83 -29.59 -2.79
CA HIS A 54 -28.24 -30.59 -3.78
C HIS A 54 -29.28 -29.95 -4.72
N ARG A 55 -28.88 -29.80 -5.99
CA ARG A 55 -29.67 -29.65 -7.23
C ARG A 55 -31.20 -29.62 -7.03
N VAL A 56 -31.79 -28.44 -6.88
CA VAL A 56 -33.24 -28.25 -7.05
C VAL A 56 -33.51 -28.07 -8.54
N ALA A 57 -34.32 -28.94 -9.12
CA ALA A 57 -34.75 -28.82 -10.50
C ALA A 57 -35.61 -27.54 -10.66
N HIS A 58 -35.19 -26.64 -11.54
CA HIS A 58 -35.95 -25.44 -11.90
C HIS A 58 -36.96 -25.80 -13.00
N ASP A 59 -38.12 -26.32 -12.62
CA ASP A 59 -39.30 -26.33 -13.50
C ASP A 59 -40.20 -25.16 -13.10
N TYR A 60 -40.08 -24.05 -13.83
CA TYR A 60 -40.81 -22.80 -13.58
C TYR A 60 -42.18 -22.74 -14.24
N THR A 61 -42.83 -23.88 -14.49
CA THR A 61 -44.10 -23.91 -15.21
C THR A 61 -45.30 -24.08 -14.28
N PHE A 62 -45.53 -23.13 -13.37
CA PHE A 62 -46.83 -22.99 -12.71
C PHE A 62 -47.73 -22.08 -13.56
N GLN A 63 -48.57 -22.68 -14.38
CA GLN A 63 -49.63 -21.97 -15.11
C GLN A 63 -50.78 -21.63 -14.15
N ILE A 64 -50.81 -20.40 -13.66
CA ILE A 64 -51.98 -19.84 -12.96
C ILE A 64 -52.99 -19.41 -14.03
N ARG A 65 -54.14 -20.08 -14.11
CA ARG A 65 -55.32 -19.54 -14.82
C ARG A 65 -55.82 -18.34 -14.04
N SER A 66 -55.81 -17.15 -14.63
CA SER A 66 -56.44 -15.97 -14.05
C SER A 66 -56.89 -15.00 -15.12
N ASP A 67 -58.21 -14.87 -15.26
CA ASP A 67 -58.95 -14.06 -16.24
C ASP A 67 -58.90 -12.55 -15.92
N HIS A 68 -57.73 -12.03 -15.57
CA HIS A 68 -57.52 -10.60 -15.32
C HIS A 68 -56.12 -10.22 -15.78
N ASN A 69 -56.04 -9.78 -17.05
CA ASN A 69 -54.88 -9.10 -17.63
C ASN A 69 -54.71 -7.68 -17.06
N ALA A 70 -54.66 -7.55 -15.73
CA ALA A 70 -54.12 -6.35 -15.11
C ALA A 70 -52.60 -6.48 -15.12
N SER A 71 -51.93 -5.82 -16.06
CA SER A 71 -50.48 -5.68 -16.05
C SER A 71 -50.08 -4.85 -14.84
N ILE A 72 -49.79 -5.51 -13.71
CA ILE A 72 -49.20 -4.85 -12.55
C ILE A 72 -47.77 -4.50 -12.96
N HIS A 73 -47.56 -3.25 -13.38
CA HIS A 73 -46.23 -2.70 -13.59
C HIS A 73 -45.54 -2.58 -12.22
N MET A 74 -45.00 -3.69 -11.74
CA MET A 74 -43.96 -3.67 -10.71
C MET A 74 -42.83 -2.86 -11.33
N GLY A 75 -42.70 -1.60 -10.90
CA GLY A 75 -41.71 -0.66 -11.45
C GLY A 75 -40.35 -1.31 -11.60
N LYS A 76 -39.55 -0.83 -12.58
CA LYS A 76 -38.17 -1.30 -12.84
C LYS A 76 -37.53 -1.76 -11.53
N PRO A 77 -37.11 -3.04 -11.42
CA PRO A 77 -36.51 -3.55 -10.19
C PRO A 77 -35.47 -2.53 -9.74
N PRO A 78 -35.39 -2.18 -8.44
CA PRO A 78 -34.38 -1.26 -7.94
C PRO A 78 -33.06 -1.68 -8.55
N HIS A 79 -32.44 -0.80 -9.33
CA HIS A 79 -31.19 -1.09 -10.04
C HIS A 79 -30.19 -1.59 -9.00
N PHE A 80 -30.08 -2.92 -8.87
CA PHE A 80 -29.30 -3.51 -7.81
C PHE A 80 -27.86 -3.18 -8.14
N ASP A 81 -27.15 -2.56 -7.21
CA ASP A 81 -25.75 -2.18 -7.31
C ASP A 81 -24.80 -3.40 -7.44
N ALA A 82 -25.26 -4.52 -8.02
CA ALA A 82 -24.53 -5.76 -8.27
C ALA A 82 -23.22 -5.51 -9.01
N TYR A 83 -23.24 -4.62 -10.01
CA TYR A 83 -22.05 -4.24 -10.76
C TYR A 83 -21.03 -3.54 -9.84
N VAL A 84 -21.47 -2.59 -9.03
CA VAL A 84 -20.61 -1.85 -8.09
C VAL A 84 -20.07 -2.80 -7.01
N LEU A 85 -20.91 -3.69 -6.49
CA LEU A 85 -20.52 -4.70 -5.50
C LEU A 85 -19.51 -5.69 -6.07
N GLN A 86 -19.70 -6.16 -7.30
CA GLN A 86 -18.77 -7.04 -8.00
C GLN A 86 -17.40 -6.36 -8.18
N HIS A 87 -17.38 -5.10 -8.61
CA HIS A 87 -16.13 -4.36 -8.82
C HIS A 87 -15.42 -4.06 -7.50
N ASN A 88 -16.20 -3.74 -6.45
CA ASN A 88 -15.67 -3.56 -5.10
C ASN A 88 -15.01 -4.85 -4.57
N TYR A 89 -15.67 -5.99 -4.75
CA TYR A 89 -15.12 -7.30 -4.34
C TYR A 89 -13.86 -7.67 -5.14
N GLN A 90 -13.86 -7.44 -6.45
CA GLN A 90 -12.67 -7.65 -7.28
C GLN A 90 -11.50 -6.76 -6.84
N ALA A 91 -11.77 -5.48 -6.53
CA ALA A 91 -10.75 -4.57 -6.04
C ALA A 91 -10.20 -5.00 -4.66
N LEU A 92 -11.05 -5.49 -3.75
CA LEU A 92 -10.62 -6.03 -2.46
C LEU A 92 -9.69 -7.24 -2.64
N ILE A 93 -10.03 -8.19 -3.51
CA ILE A 93 -9.17 -9.35 -3.79
C ILE A 93 -7.79 -8.90 -4.28
N ILE A 94 -7.75 -7.95 -5.22
CA ILE A 94 -6.48 -7.43 -5.74
C ILE A 94 -5.68 -6.79 -4.60
N LEU A 95 -6.30 -5.93 -3.79
CA LEU A 95 -5.63 -5.29 -2.65
C LEU A 95 -5.08 -6.34 -1.67
N HIS A 96 -5.92 -7.29 -1.25
CA HIS A 96 -5.57 -8.39 -0.35
C HIS A 96 -4.41 -9.24 -0.89
N SER A 97 -4.41 -9.56 -2.19
CA SER A 97 -3.33 -10.34 -2.83
C SER A 97 -2.02 -9.58 -3.00
N SER A 98 -2.06 -8.25 -2.99
CA SER A 98 -0.91 -7.38 -3.24
C SER A 98 -0.13 -6.98 -1.99
N VAL A 99 -0.69 -7.24 -0.81
CA VAL A 99 -0.11 -6.83 0.48
C VAL A 99 0.54 -8.00 1.21
N SER A 100 1.52 -7.73 2.07
CA SER A 100 2.12 -8.74 2.95
C SER A 100 1.17 -9.12 4.09
N ALA A 101 1.37 -10.30 4.71
CA ALA A 101 0.53 -10.79 5.80
C ALA A 101 0.35 -9.77 6.95
N GLU A 102 1.43 -9.07 7.35
CA GLU A 102 1.39 -8.04 8.40
C GLU A 102 0.49 -6.84 8.09
N VAL A 103 0.29 -6.55 6.80
CA VAL A 103 -0.55 -5.45 6.32
C VAL A 103 -1.95 -5.96 5.99
N PHE A 104 -2.08 -7.22 5.57
CA PHE A 104 -3.33 -7.90 5.32
C PHE A 104 -4.23 -7.93 6.57
N ASP A 105 -3.68 -8.30 7.73
CA ASP A 105 -4.44 -8.36 9.00
C ASP A 105 -5.12 -7.02 9.35
N LYS A 106 -4.61 -5.89 8.82
CA LYS A 106 -5.15 -4.54 9.05
C LYS A 106 -6.28 -4.17 8.09
N ILE A 107 -6.41 -4.88 6.97
CA ILE A 107 -7.41 -4.60 5.92
C ILE A 107 -8.35 -5.79 5.66
N GLU A 108 -8.19 -6.90 6.38
CA GLU A 108 -9.06 -8.09 6.26
C GLU A 108 -10.51 -7.74 6.59
N ASP A 109 -10.74 -6.97 7.65
CA ASP A 109 -12.06 -6.56 8.13
C ASP A 109 -12.70 -5.44 7.27
N ALA A 110 -12.03 -4.95 6.22
CA ALA A 110 -12.53 -3.86 5.40
C ALA A 110 -13.70 -4.31 4.51
N LEU A 111 -14.87 -3.69 4.69
CA LEU A 111 -16.10 -4.01 3.95
C LEU A 111 -16.08 -3.49 2.51
N THR A 112 -15.30 -2.44 2.24
CA THR A 112 -15.16 -1.86 0.91
C THR A 112 -13.69 -1.72 0.51
N ALA A 113 -13.42 -1.82 -0.80
CA ALA A 113 -12.09 -1.59 -1.35
C ALA A 113 -11.59 -0.18 -1.04
N LYS A 114 -12.51 0.79 -0.91
CA LYS A 114 -12.20 2.15 -0.48
C LYS A 114 -11.69 2.18 0.95
N ASP A 115 -12.38 1.53 1.88
CA ASP A 115 -11.96 1.51 3.29
C ASP A 115 -10.61 0.80 3.46
N ALA A 116 -10.41 -0.29 2.71
CA ALA A 116 -9.12 -0.98 2.65
C ALA A 116 -8.01 -0.04 2.13
N TRP A 117 -8.26 0.66 1.03
CA TRP A 117 -7.32 1.62 0.46
C TRP A 117 -7.00 2.80 1.40
N ASP A 118 -8.01 3.39 2.02
CA ASP A 118 -7.85 4.49 2.98
C ASP A 118 -7.01 4.03 4.19
N THR A 119 -7.24 2.81 4.66
CA THR A 119 -6.45 2.20 5.75
C THR A 119 -4.99 1.99 5.34
N LEU A 120 -4.74 1.52 4.12
CA LEU A 120 -3.39 1.38 3.57
C LEU A 120 -2.69 2.75 3.48
N GLN A 121 -3.40 3.76 2.99
CA GLN A 121 -2.87 5.11 2.85
C GLN A 121 -2.48 5.71 4.19
N VAL A 122 -3.36 5.61 5.20
CA VAL A 122 -3.08 6.10 6.56
C VAL A 122 -1.91 5.36 7.18
N ASN A 123 -1.87 4.03 7.07
CA ASN A 123 -0.78 3.22 7.61
C ASN A 123 0.56 3.55 6.95
N HIS A 124 0.59 3.69 5.62
CA HIS A 124 1.81 4.03 4.89
C HIS A 124 2.28 5.45 5.25
N GLN A 125 1.36 6.42 5.34
CA GLN A 125 1.71 7.78 5.76
C GLN A 125 2.22 7.80 7.20
N ARG A 126 1.63 7.01 8.11
CA ARG A 126 2.12 6.85 9.48
C ARG A 126 3.53 6.26 9.49
N SER A 127 3.77 5.21 8.71
CA SER A 127 5.10 4.59 8.56
C SER A 127 6.14 5.61 8.09
N ARG A 128 5.82 6.40 7.06
CA ARG A 128 6.68 7.48 6.58
C ARG A 128 6.96 8.54 7.65
N LYS A 129 5.92 9.00 8.36
CA LYS A 129 6.07 9.98 9.46
C LYS A 129 6.97 9.44 10.57
N VAL A 130 6.84 8.17 10.92
CA VAL A 130 7.70 7.51 11.93
C VAL A 130 9.15 7.48 11.43
N GLY A 131 9.41 7.08 10.18
CA GLY A 131 10.74 7.11 9.58
C GLY A 131 11.37 8.50 9.58
N GLU A 132 10.60 9.53 9.18
CA GLU A 132 11.02 10.93 9.21
C GLU A 132 11.31 11.42 10.63
N SER A 133 10.48 11.04 11.61
CA SER A 133 10.74 11.40 13.01
C SER A 133 12.02 10.75 13.53
N ARG A 134 12.29 9.49 13.17
CA ARG A 134 13.50 8.78 13.56
C ARG A 134 14.75 9.43 12.96
N ILE A 135 14.69 9.81 11.67
CA ILE A 135 15.76 10.58 11.02
C ILE A 135 16.03 11.87 11.79
N LYS A 136 15.00 12.66 12.10
CA LYS A 136 15.16 13.93 12.84
C LYS A 136 15.80 13.71 14.21
N THR A 137 15.43 12.66 14.93
CA THR A 137 16.06 12.31 16.21
C THR A 137 17.55 12.00 16.03
N LEU A 138 17.93 11.21 15.01
CA LEU A 138 19.33 10.88 14.74
C LEU A 138 20.14 12.10 14.29
N GLU A 139 19.55 12.99 13.48
CA GLU A 139 20.17 14.26 13.10
C GLU A 139 20.39 15.17 14.31
N HIS A 140 19.44 15.20 15.25
CA HIS A 140 19.58 15.93 16.50
C HIS A 140 20.68 15.32 17.39
N GLU A 141 20.76 14.00 17.47
CA GLU A 141 21.85 13.29 18.17
C GLU A 141 23.22 13.63 17.56
N LEU A 142 23.32 13.69 16.22
CA LEU A 142 24.52 14.17 15.55
C LEU A 142 24.79 15.64 15.80
N SER A 143 23.76 16.49 15.87
CA SER A 143 23.93 17.91 16.19
C SER A 143 24.62 18.10 17.55
N LEU A 144 24.14 17.39 18.57
CA LEU A 144 24.66 17.43 19.94
C LEU A 144 25.88 16.52 20.17
N PHE A 145 26.35 15.83 19.13
CA PHE A 145 27.42 14.86 19.25
C PHE A 145 28.70 15.52 19.74
N SER A 146 29.30 14.94 20.78
CA SER A 146 30.57 15.36 21.35
C SER A 146 31.44 14.14 21.67
N MET A 147 32.74 14.38 21.72
CA MET A 147 33.72 13.37 22.13
C MET A 147 33.72 13.23 23.65
N LYS A 148 33.59 12.00 24.17
CA LYS A 148 33.63 11.75 25.62
C LYS A 148 35.04 11.83 26.17
N LYS A 149 35.23 12.19 27.45
CA LYS A 149 36.55 12.41 28.06
C LYS A 149 37.47 11.19 27.95
N ASP A 150 36.95 10.00 28.17
CA ASP A 150 37.71 8.73 28.16
C ASP A 150 37.64 7.96 26.83
N GLU A 151 37.09 8.58 25.79
CA GLU A 151 36.90 7.96 24.48
C GLU A 151 38.06 8.28 23.54
N THR A 152 38.51 7.27 22.79
CA THR A 152 39.50 7.47 21.72
C THR A 152 38.86 8.00 20.44
N VAL A 153 39.68 8.61 19.57
CA VAL A 153 39.24 9.14 18.26
C VAL A 153 38.53 8.09 17.42
N LYS A 154 39.07 6.87 17.42
CA LYS A 154 38.56 5.75 16.65
C LYS A 154 37.19 5.32 17.17
N GLU A 155 37.01 5.25 18.48
CA GLU A 155 35.73 4.94 19.11
C GLU A 155 34.68 6.01 18.82
N MET A 156 35.06 7.29 18.92
CA MET A 156 34.19 8.40 18.58
C MET A 156 33.73 8.33 17.11
N TYR A 157 34.68 8.11 16.18
CA TYR A 157 34.37 7.96 14.76
C TYR A 157 33.42 6.77 14.52
N ASN A 158 33.67 5.63 15.16
CA ASN A 158 32.81 4.46 15.04
C ASN A 158 31.38 4.74 15.53
N ARG A 159 31.21 5.47 16.64
CA ARG A 159 29.88 5.90 17.12
C ARG A 159 29.18 6.80 16.12
N MET A 160 29.89 7.79 15.58
CA MET A 160 29.32 8.71 14.59
C MET A 160 28.91 7.96 13.32
N LYS A 161 29.77 7.07 12.80
CA LYS A 161 29.46 6.25 11.62
C LYS A 161 28.26 5.34 11.86
N LYS A 162 28.11 4.80 13.08
CA LYS A 162 26.91 4.01 13.45
C LYS A 162 25.62 4.83 13.33
N ILE A 163 25.61 6.08 13.80
CA ILE A 163 24.44 6.96 13.69
C ILE A 163 24.17 7.31 12.22
N THR A 164 25.21 7.66 11.46
CA THR A 164 25.07 7.98 10.04
C THR A 164 24.54 6.79 9.23
N ASN A 165 25.02 5.57 9.48
CA ASN A 165 24.54 4.38 8.80
C ASN A 165 23.06 4.11 9.10
N GLN A 166 22.57 4.44 10.30
CA GLN A 166 21.14 4.36 10.62
C GLN A 166 20.31 5.40 9.85
N ILE A 167 20.84 6.59 9.61
CA ILE A 167 20.16 7.59 8.78
C ILE A 167 20.10 7.13 7.31
N MET A 168 21.20 6.56 6.81
CA MET A 168 21.27 6.01 5.45
C MET A 168 20.30 4.85 5.26
N SER A 169 20.18 3.93 6.22
CA SER A 169 19.25 2.80 6.14
C SER A 169 17.77 3.23 6.15
N LEU A 170 17.47 4.43 6.66
CA LEU A 170 16.14 5.04 6.62
C LEU A 170 15.87 5.83 5.31
N GLY A 171 16.81 5.79 4.35
CA GLY A 171 16.63 6.38 3.01
C GLY A 171 16.97 7.87 2.93
N ARG A 172 17.86 8.37 3.79
CA ARG A 172 18.39 9.74 3.72
C ARG A 172 19.88 9.71 3.44
N ASP A 173 20.30 10.37 2.38
CA ASP A 173 21.69 10.44 1.93
C ASP A 173 22.36 11.79 2.22
N LYS A 174 21.92 12.48 3.29
CA LYS A 174 22.45 13.80 3.66
C LYS A 174 23.83 13.72 4.32
N TRP A 175 24.16 12.58 4.92
CA TRP A 175 25.38 12.39 5.71
C TRP A 175 26.42 11.60 4.91
N GLY A 176 26.92 12.21 3.84
CA GLY A 176 28.03 11.67 3.08
C GLY A 176 29.36 11.81 3.82
N ASP A 177 30.44 11.28 3.23
CA ASP A 177 31.75 11.29 3.88
C ASP A 177 32.26 12.70 4.19
N ARG A 178 31.95 13.69 3.34
CA ARG A 178 32.29 15.09 3.58
C ARG A 178 31.61 15.64 4.84
N GLU A 179 30.30 15.45 4.98
CA GLU A 179 29.55 15.93 6.14
C GLU A 179 29.99 15.27 7.44
N ILE A 180 30.35 13.98 7.37
CA ILE A 180 30.91 13.25 8.51
C ILE A 180 32.27 13.83 8.92
N VAL A 181 33.15 14.11 7.95
CA VAL A 181 34.49 14.68 8.21
C VAL A 181 34.38 16.10 8.77
N ASP A 182 33.53 16.95 8.21
CA ASP A 182 33.30 18.31 8.71
C ASP A 182 32.79 18.29 10.15
N LYS A 183 31.85 17.38 10.45
CA LYS A 183 31.35 17.20 11.82
C LYS A 183 32.43 16.67 12.76
N LEU A 184 33.23 15.71 12.31
CA LEU A 184 34.35 15.16 13.07
C LEU A 184 35.34 16.25 13.46
N LEU A 185 35.75 17.06 12.49
CA LEU A 185 36.67 18.18 12.69
C LEU A 185 36.10 19.20 13.67
N THR A 186 34.82 19.54 13.53
CA THR A 186 34.12 20.47 14.44
C THR A 186 34.13 19.97 15.88
N VAL A 187 33.84 18.69 16.10
CA VAL A 187 33.83 18.07 17.44
C VAL A 187 35.24 18.02 18.03
N TYR A 188 36.24 17.78 17.20
CA TYR A 188 37.64 17.74 17.58
C TYR A 188 38.15 19.12 18.04
N MET A 189 37.86 20.16 17.25
CA MET A 189 38.22 21.55 17.57
C MET A 189 37.52 22.06 18.83
N ALA A 190 36.29 21.62 19.10
CA ALA A 190 35.56 21.98 20.31
C ALA A 190 36.15 21.37 21.59
N ARG A 191 36.86 20.23 21.47
CA ARG A 191 37.53 19.58 22.61
C ARG A 191 38.85 20.24 22.95
N ASP A 192 39.59 20.72 21.94
CA ASP A 192 40.89 21.34 22.13
C ASP A 192 40.82 22.84 21.81
N VAL A 193 40.28 23.60 22.75
CA VAL A 193 40.16 25.07 22.68
C VAL A 193 41.52 25.79 22.58
N THR A 194 42.63 25.08 22.78
CA THR A 194 43.99 25.65 22.71
C THR A 194 44.60 25.61 21.30
N LEU A 195 44.10 24.75 20.41
CA LEU A 195 44.57 24.69 19.01
C LEU A 195 44.21 25.95 18.19
N PRO A 196 43.00 26.53 18.28
CA PRO A 196 42.69 27.78 17.59
C PRO A 196 43.55 28.97 18.05
N SER A 197 44.00 28.99 19.31
CA SER A 197 44.91 30.02 19.83
C SER A 197 46.36 29.82 19.38
N LEU A 198 46.79 28.59 19.12
CA LEU A 198 48.15 28.27 18.64
C LEU A 198 48.32 28.51 17.14
N ILE A 199 47.27 28.41 16.34
CA ILE A 199 47.32 28.66 14.89
C ILE A 199 47.29 30.16 14.56
N ARG A 200 46.83 31.00 15.50
CA ARG A 200 46.74 32.46 15.33
C ARG A 200 47.96 33.23 15.88
N ALA A 201 48.85 32.57 16.62
CA ALA A 201 50.09 33.14 17.17
C ALA A 201 51.25 32.96 16.17
#